data_AF-A0A2T1KQQ7-F1
#
_entry.id   AF-A0A2T1KQQ7-F1
#
_cell.length_a   1.000
_cell.length_b   1.000
_cell.length_c   1.000
_cell.angle_alpha   90.00
_cell.angle_beta   90.00
_cell.angle_gamma   90.00
#
_symmetry.space_group_name_H-M   'P 1'
#
loop_
_entity.id
_entity.type
_entity.pdbx_description
1 polymer ?
#
loop_
_entity_poly.entity_id
_entity_poly.type
_entity_poly.pdbx_seq_one_letter_code
_entity_poly.pdbx_strand_id
1 'polypeptide(L)' 'MHRTPDFLTALDELDQTTDQTGAMLSLLMHHLAEAVQSDGECLSEETLLNYVWALNAQNERMARAIQVISNETAPAAA' A
#
# COMPACT_ATOMS: atom_id res chain seq x y z
N MET A 1 25.52 2.77 15.29
CA MET A 1 24.48 3.60 14.66
C MET A 1 23.25 3.55 15.53
N HIS A 2 22.86 4.67 16.17
CA HIS A 2 21.52 4.78 16.75
C HIS A 2 20.53 5.05 15.60
N ARG A 3 19.51 4.21 15.46
CA ARG A 3 18.40 4.46 14.52
C ARG A 3 17.58 5.64 15.03
N THR A 4 17.16 6.54 14.14
CA THR A 4 16.29 7.65 14.53
C THR A 4 14.87 7.14 14.80
N PRO A 5 14.05 7.91 15.56
CA PRO A 5 12.61 7.64 15.68
C PRO A 5 11.89 7.63 14.31
N ASP A 6 12.31 8.48 13.38
CA ASP A 6 11.71 8.60 12.05
C ASP A 6 11.94 7.32 11.22
N PHE A 7 13.12 6.70 11.34
CA PHE A 7 13.42 5.42 10.72
C PHE A 7 12.56 4.28 11.23
N LEU A 8 12.38 4.19 12.55
CA LEU A 8 11.52 3.15 13.15
C LEU A 8 10.06 3.35 12.73
N THR A 9 9.60 4.61 12.68
CA THR A 9 8.26 4.95 12.20
C THR A 9 8.08 4.60 10.73
N ALA A 10 9.07 4.86 9.89
CA ALA A 10 9.03 4.50 8.47
C ALA A 10 9.01 2.99 8.25
N LEU A 11 9.71 2.20 9.07
CA LEU A 11 9.63 0.73 9.01
C LEU A 11 8.23 0.21 9.38
N ASP A 12 7.64 0.76 10.43
CA ASP A 12 6.28 0.39 10.86
C ASP A 12 5.23 0.81 9.81
N GLU A 13 5.36 2.01 9.25
CA GLU A 13 4.48 2.48 8.16
C GLU A 13 4.62 1.59 6.91
N LEU A 14 5.83 1.14 6.58
CA LEU A 14 6.07 0.23 5.46
C LEU A 14 5.39 -1.12 5.67
N ASP A 15 5.55 -1.71 6.86
CA ASP A 15 4.96 -3.00 7.22
C ASP A 15 3.43 -2.92 7.20
N GLN A 16 2.87 -1.94 7.91
CA GLN A 16 1.42 -1.74 8.00
C GLN A 16 0.80 -1.45 6.63
N THR A 17 1.45 -0.62 5.81
CA THR A 17 0.92 -0.29 4.47
C THR A 17 0.97 -1.50 3.55
N THR A 18 1.98 -2.37 3.69
CA THR A 18 2.08 -3.61 2.91
C THR A 18 0.93 -4.56 3.24
N ASP A 19 0.66 -4.78 4.52
CA ASP A 19 -0.46 -5.61 4.98
C ASP A 19 -1.81 -5.07 4.52
N GLN A 20 -2.03 -3.75 4.65
CA GLN A 20 -3.26 -3.10 4.20
C GLN A 20 -3.45 -3.21 2.68
N THR A 21 -2.37 -3.12 1.90
CA THR A 21 -2.41 -3.30 0.45
C THR A 21 -2.80 -4.73 0.08
N GLY A 22 -2.20 -5.72 0.75
CA GLY A 22 -2.52 -7.14 0.54
C GLY A 22 -3.98 -7.46 0.84
N ALA A 23 -4.51 -6.93 1.96
CA ALA A 23 -5.91 -7.08 2.32
C ALA A 23 -6.86 -6.43 1.30
N MET A 24 -6.53 -5.22 0.83
CA MET A 24 -7.33 -4.49 -0.16
C MET A 24 -7.38 -5.22 -1.50
N LEU A 25 -6.24 -5.73 -1.98
CA LEU A 25 -6.16 -6.51 -3.22
C LEU A 25 -6.95 -7.81 -3.11
N SER A 26 -6.90 -8.48 -1.96
CA SER A 26 -7.69 -9.70 -1.72
C SER A 26 -9.20 -9.42 -1.77
N LEU A 27 -9.64 -8.29 -1.18
CA LEU A 27 -11.03 -7.87 -1.22
C LEU A 27 -11.48 -7.49 -2.64
N LEU A 28 -10.65 -6.75 -3.38
CA LEU A 28 -10.91 -6.43 -4.79
C LEU A 28 -11.04 -7.70 -5.64
N MET A 29 -10.13 -8.67 -5.48
CA MET A 29 -10.18 -9.95 -6.18
C MET A 29 -11.45 -10.74 -5.85
N HIS A 30 -11.89 -10.71 -4.59
CA HIS A 30 -13.14 -11.33 -4.17
C HIS A 30 -14.35 -10.69 -4.88
N HIS A 31 -14.47 -9.37 -4.84
CA HIS A 31 -15.55 -8.65 -5.52
C HIS A 31 -15.54 -8.87 -7.05
N LEU A 32 -14.36 -8.93 -7.67
CA LEU A 32 -14.24 -9.23 -9.10
C LEU A 32 -14.68 -10.67 -9.40
N ALA A 33 -14.34 -11.64 -8.55
CA ALA A 33 -14.78 -13.02 -8.70
C ALA A 33 -16.30 -13.16 -8.56
N GLU A 34 -16.91 -12.45 -7.61
CA GLU A 34 -18.37 -12.40 -7.46
C GLU A 34 -19.05 -11.79 -8.69
N ALA A 35 -18.54 -10.68 -9.21
CA ALA A 35 -19.06 -10.03 -10.42
C ALA A 35 -19.00 -10.94 -11.67
N VAL A 36 -17.98 -11.80 -11.76
CA VAL A 36 -17.85 -12.79 -12.85
C VAL A 36 -18.84 -13.94 -12.68
N GLN A 37 -19.16 -14.34 -11.44
CA GLN A 37 -20.08 -15.43 -11.14
C GLN A 37 -21.56 -15.02 -11.22
N SER A 38 -21.87 -13.74 -11.00
CA SER A 38 -23.24 -13.20 -10.92
C SER A 38 -23.90 -12.86 -12.26
N ASP A 39 -23.43 -13.43 -13.38
CA ASP A 39 -23.98 -13.17 -14.72
C ASP A 39 -23.95 -11.68 -15.15
N GLY A 40 -22.99 -10.91 -14.62
CA GLY A 40 -22.69 -9.56 -15.10
C GLY A 40 -23.14 -8.40 -14.19
N GLU A 41 -23.47 -8.65 -12.92
CA GLU A 41 -23.48 -7.58 -11.92
C GLU A 41 -22.05 -7.06 -11.74
N CYS A 42 -21.72 -6.07 -12.57
CA CYS A 42 -20.41 -5.43 -12.58
C CYS A 42 -20.28 -4.53 -11.36
N LEU A 43 -19.07 -4.46 -10.79
CA LEU A 43 -18.75 -3.44 -9.78
C LEU A 43 -19.05 -2.05 -10.37
N SER A 44 -19.68 -1.18 -9.57
CA SER A 44 -19.89 0.19 -10.00
C SER A 44 -18.56 0.87 -10.27
N GLU A 45 -18.54 1.79 -11.24
CA GLU A 45 -17.35 2.61 -11.54
C GLU A 45 -16.85 3.33 -10.27
N GLU A 46 -17.77 3.81 -9.43
CA GLU A 46 -17.46 4.41 -8.14
C GLU A 46 -16.71 3.44 -7.20
N THR A 47 -17.14 2.18 -7.13
CA THR A 47 -16.47 1.15 -6.32
C THR A 47 -15.04 0.90 -6.82
N LEU A 48 -14.85 0.81 -8.13
CA LEU A 48 -13.52 0.64 -8.72
C LEU A 48 -12.62 1.85 -8.48
N LEU A 49 -13.16 3.07 -8.61
CA LEU A 49 -12.42 4.31 -8.33
C LEU A 49 -11.99 4.38 -6.86
N ASN A 50 -12.85 3.96 -5.93
CA ASN A 50 -12.51 3.90 -4.51
C ASN A 50 -11.32 2.95 -4.26
N TYR A 51 -11.30 1.78 -4.90
CA TYR A 51 -10.14 0.87 -4.82
C TYR A 51 -8.88 1.50 -5.39
N VAL A 52 -8.96 2.14 -6.56
CA VAL A 52 -7.81 2.80 -7.20
C VAL A 52 -7.26 3.92 -6.32
N TRP A 53 -8.11 4.77 -5.74
CA TRP A 53 -7.68 5.83 -4.84
C TRP A 53 -7.05 5.29 -3.56
N ALA A 54 -7.62 4.23 -2.98
CA ALA A 54 -7.05 3.59 -1.80
C ALA A 54 -5.66 2.99 -2.08
N LEU A 55 -5.51 2.27 -3.20
CA LEU A 55 -4.24 1.68 -3.63
C LEU A 55 -3.20 2.75 -3.95
N ASN A 56 -3.59 3.86 -4.60
CA ASN A 56 -2.68 4.98 -4.85
C ASN A 56 -2.20 5.63 -3.55
N ALA A 57 -3.11 5.87 -2.59
CA ALA A 57 -2.74 6.44 -1.30
C ALA A 57 -1.80 5.52 -0.50
N GLN A 58 -1.97 4.19 -0.63
CA GLN A 58 -1.05 3.20 -0.05
C GLN A 58 0.33 3.24 -0.74
N ASN A 59 0.37 3.30 -2.07
CA ASN A 59 1.64 3.41 -2.81
C ASN A 59 2.43 4.69 -2.45
N GLU A 60 1.75 5.82 -2.29
CA GLU A 60 2.39 7.07 -1.87
C GLU A 60 3.01 6.99 -0.47
N ARG A 61 2.32 6.34 0.49
CA ARG A 61 2.86 6.09 1.83
C ARG A 61 4.09 5.19 1.78
N MET A 62 3.99 4.09 1.04
CA MET A 62 5.09 3.14 0.87
C MET A 62 6.33 3.82 0.26
N ALA A 63 6.16 4.65 -0.77
CA ALA A 63 7.25 5.39 -1.40
C ALA A 63 7.95 6.35 -0.41
N ARG A 64 7.18 7.05 0.43
CA ARG A 64 7.74 7.94 1.46
C ARG A 64 8.52 7.17 2.53
N ALA A 65 7.96 6.07 3.04
CA ALA A 65 8.63 5.22 4.02
C ALA A 65 9.96 4.68 3.48
N ILE A 66 9.97 4.17 2.24
CA ILE A 66 11.18 3.70 1.56
C ILE A 66 12.22 4.82 1.42
N GLN A 67 11.79 6.04 1.08
CA GLN A 67 12.72 7.18 0.96
C GLN A 67 13.40 7.52 2.28
N VAL A 68 12.65 7.53 3.39
CA VAL A 68 13.21 7.78 4.74
C VAL A 68 14.22 6.68 5.11
N ILE A 69 13.85 5.41 4.91
CA ILE A 69 14.73 4.26 5.17
C ILE A 69 16.01 4.35 4.33
N SER A 70 15.87 4.67 3.04
CA SER A 70 16.99 4.82 2.10
C SER A 70 17.95 5.93 2.53
N ASN A 71 17.43 7.10 2.90
CA ASN A 71 18.24 8.23 3.36
C ASN A 71 19.07 7.89 4.62
N GLU A 72 18.53 7.06 5.51
CA GLU A 72 19.22 6.67 6.75
C GLU A 72 20.11 5.44 6.63
N THR A 73 19.93 4.65 5.57
CA THR A 73 20.77 3.48 5.28
C THR A 73 21.80 3.73 4.20
N ALA A 74 21.71 4.88 3.51
CA ALA A 74 22.71 5.33 2.57
C ALA A 74 24.08 5.37 3.26
N PRO A 75 25.12 4.76 2.66
CA PRO A 75 26.45 4.83 3.22
C PRO A 75 26.86 6.30 3.28
N ALA A 76 27.30 6.76 4.46
CA ALA A 76 27.94 8.05 4.58
C ALA A 76 29.08 8.09 3.54
N ALA A 77 29.01 9.02 2.59
CA ALA A 77 30.02 9.14 1.56
C ALA A 77 31.40 9.24 2.24
N ALA A 78 32.27 8.29 1.92
CA ALA A 78 33.61 8.14 2.47
C ALA A 78 34.56 9.23 1.95
#